data_AF-A0A7K1JZQ7-F1
#
_entry.id   AF-A0A7K1JZQ7-F1
#
_cell.length_a   1.000
_cell.length_b   1.000
_cell.length_c   1.000
_cell.angle_alpha   90.00
_cell.angle_beta   90.00
_cell.angle_gamma   90.00
#
_symmetry.space_group_name_H-M   'P 1'
#
loop_
_entity.id
_entity.type
_entity.pdbx_description
1 polymer ?
#
loop_
_entity_poly.entity_id
_entity_poly.type
_entity_poly.pdbx_seq_one_letter_code
_entity_poly.pdbx_strand_id
1 'polypeptide(L)'
;MTTQWLSRGAVFAILMVLIRVVQGLAISVWENHVTAINVVLVIVFISAVIGWALTDGRSDARRNPDPDRRDDLAMWWLVAGIFAGVVSGLVVWLISLFNDGIYAASILAELTTTAAFIALLVFAPAMFGVFVGRLLVDRKEKAHAALRESDGPETDVFQAVQEEEAVK
;
A
#
# COMPACT_ATOMS: atom_id res chain seq x y z
N MET A 1 -3.29 14.32 13.23
CA MET A 1 -2.65 13.03 12.89
C MET A 1 -3.64 11.86 12.74
N THR A 2 -4.97 12.07 12.66
CA THR A 2 -5.95 10.95 12.87
C THR A 2 -6.78 10.54 11.65
N THR A 3 -6.66 11.19 10.49
CA THR A 3 -7.57 10.95 9.33
C THR A 3 -6.97 10.14 8.18
N GLN A 4 -5.65 9.94 8.13
CA GLN A 4 -5.00 9.32 6.95
C GLN A 4 -5.25 7.80 6.85
N TRP A 5 -5.39 7.09 7.97
CA TRP A 5 -5.73 5.66 7.94
C TRP A 5 -7.21 5.44 7.60
N LEU A 6 -8.09 6.33 8.08
CA LEU A 6 -9.53 6.25 7.86
C LEU A 6 -9.88 6.45 6.39
N SER A 7 -9.23 7.39 5.70
CA SER A 7 -9.45 7.61 4.26
C SER A 7 -9.02 6.40 3.42
N ARG A 8 -7.88 5.77 3.75
CA ARG A 8 -7.41 4.54 3.09
C ARG A 8 -8.41 3.40 3.28
N GLY A 9 -8.77 3.13 4.54
CA GLY A 9 -9.73 2.08 4.89
C GLY A 9 -11.09 2.29 4.22
N ALA A 10 -11.61 3.51 4.21
CA ALA A 10 -12.88 3.84 3.56
C ALA A 10 -12.85 3.65 2.04
N VAL A 11 -11.78 4.10 1.38
CA VAL A 11 -11.64 3.93 -0.08
C VAL A 11 -11.56 2.45 -0.45
N PHE A 12 -10.78 1.64 0.28
CA PHE A 12 -10.71 0.21 0.01
C PHE A 12 -11.99 -0.54 0.39
N ALA A 13 -12.73 -0.09 1.41
CA ALA A 13 -14.06 -0.62 1.72
C ALA A 13 -15.01 -0.42 0.54
N ILE A 14 -15.10 0.81 0.02
CA ILE A 14 -15.96 1.14 -1.13
C ILE A 14 -15.51 0.35 -2.36
N LEU A 15 -14.20 0.33 -2.65
CA LEU A 15 -13.65 -0.40 -3.79
C LEU A 15 -13.97 -1.89 -3.70
N MET A 16 -13.86 -2.49 -2.52
CA MET A 16 -14.14 -3.90 -2.32
C MET A 16 -15.64 -4.21 -2.51
N VAL A 17 -16.54 -3.34 -2.04
CA VAL A 17 -17.98 -3.46 -2.30
C VAL A 17 -18.24 -3.42 -3.81
N LEU A 18 -17.68 -2.45 -4.53
CA LEU A 18 -17.84 -2.33 -5.99
C LEU A 18 -17.33 -3.57 -6.72
N ILE A 19 -16.15 -4.08 -6.34
CA ILE A 19 -15.58 -5.30 -6.91
C ILE A 19 -16.51 -6.48 -6.70
N ARG A 20 -17.07 -6.65 -5.50
CA ARG A 20 -18.00 -7.76 -5.21
C ARG A 20 -19.31 -7.66 -5.97
N VAL A 21 -19.84 -6.45 -6.15
CA VAL A 21 -21.03 -6.23 -7.01
C VAL A 21 -20.72 -6.59 -8.46
N VAL A 22 -19.60 -6.10 -9.00
CA VAL A 22 -19.16 -6.43 -10.36
C VAL A 22 -18.90 -7.93 -10.50
N GLN A 23 -18.29 -8.57 -9.51
CA GLN A 23 -18.04 -10.01 -9.48
C GLN A 23 -19.36 -10.79 -9.57
N GLY A 24 -20.36 -10.45 -8.75
CA GLY A 24 -21.68 -11.11 -8.77
C GLY A 24 -22.38 -10.97 -10.12
N LEU A 25 -22.40 -9.76 -10.68
CA LEU A 25 -23.00 -9.49 -11.99
C LEU A 25 -22.26 -10.21 -13.12
N ALA A 26 -20.92 -10.16 -13.13
CA ALA A 26 -20.12 -10.77 -14.17
C ALA A 26 -20.22 -12.30 -14.16
N ILE A 27 -20.23 -12.92 -12.99
CA ILE A 27 -20.43 -14.37 -12.85
C ILE A 27 -21.83 -14.78 -13.32
N SER A 28 -22.85 -13.97 -13.02
CA SER A 28 -24.21 -14.23 -13.49
C SER A 28 -24.35 -14.19 -15.02
N VAL A 29 -23.52 -13.41 -15.72
CA VAL A 29 -23.55 -13.33 -17.20
C VAL A 29 -22.63 -14.38 -17.84
N TRP A 30 -21.46 -14.64 -17.24
CA TRP A 30 -20.42 -15.51 -17.79
C TRP A 30 -20.06 -16.64 -16.83
N GLU A 31 -21.02 -17.53 -16.60
CA GLU A 31 -20.88 -18.65 -15.65
C GLU A 31 -19.68 -19.57 -15.97
N ASN A 32 -19.33 -19.75 -17.24
CA ASN A 32 -18.18 -20.60 -17.63
C ASN A 32 -16.80 -20.02 -17.25
N HIS A 33 -16.72 -18.75 -16.82
CA HIS A 33 -15.45 -18.04 -16.59
C HIS A 33 -15.26 -17.57 -15.14
N VAL A 34 -15.96 -18.17 -14.17
CA VAL A 34 -15.91 -17.77 -12.74
C VAL A 34 -14.49 -17.59 -12.23
N THR A 35 -13.60 -18.57 -12.47
CA THR A 35 -12.21 -18.51 -11.99
C THR A 35 -11.44 -17.35 -12.60
N ALA A 36 -11.60 -17.10 -13.90
CA ALA A 36 -10.90 -16.01 -14.57
C ALA A 36 -11.37 -14.64 -14.06
N ILE A 37 -12.68 -14.46 -13.88
CA ILE A 37 -13.27 -13.23 -13.32
C ILE A 37 -12.70 -12.96 -11.93
N ASN A 38 -12.69 -13.96 -11.05
CA ASN A 38 -12.17 -13.82 -9.69
C ASN A 38 -10.68 -13.44 -9.68
N VAL A 39 -9.86 -14.13 -10.47
CA VAL A 39 -8.42 -13.86 -10.55
C VAL A 39 -8.15 -12.44 -11.05
N VAL A 40 -8.82 -12.01 -12.11
CA VAL A 40 -8.64 -10.67 -12.69
C VAL A 40 -9.04 -9.58 -11.67
N LEU A 41 -10.19 -9.73 -11.02
CA LEU A 41 -10.66 -8.75 -10.04
C LEU A 41 -9.73 -8.66 -8.81
N VAL A 42 -9.22 -9.80 -8.34
CA VAL A 42 -8.22 -9.83 -7.25
C VAL A 42 -6.92 -9.14 -7.68
N ILE A 43 -6.43 -9.41 -8.90
CA ILE A 43 -5.22 -8.75 -9.41
C ILE A 43 -5.42 -7.24 -9.52
N VAL A 44 -6.57 -6.77 -10.00
CA VAL A 44 -6.91 -5.35 -10.08
C VAL A 44 -6.92 -4.73 -8.69
N PHE A 45 -7.55 -5.37 -7.71
CA PHE A 45 -7.58 -4.89 -6.34
C PHE A 45 -6.17 -4.80 -5.73
N ILE A 46 -5.39 -5.87 -5.83
CA ILE A 46 -4.01 -5.93 -5.32
C ILE A 46 -3.15 -4.86 -5.98
N SER A 47 -3.30 -4.64 -7.29
CA SER A 47 -2.54 -3.61 -8.01
C SER A 47 -2.85 -2.20 -7.50
N ALA A 48 -4.12 -1.91 -7.20
CA ALA A 48 -4.53 -0.65 -6.60
C ALA A 48 -3.95 -0.47 -5.19
N VAL A 49 -3.98 -1.52 -4.37
CA VAL A 49 -3.38 -1.53 -3.01
C VAL A 49 -1.87 -1.29 -3.09
N ILE A 50 -1.16 -2.05 -3.92
CA ILE A 50 0.29 -1.91 -4.10
C ILE A 50 0.63 -0.51 -4.61
N GLY A 51 -0.11 0.00 -5.60
CA GLY A 51 0.12 1.33 -6.17
C GLY A 51 0.08 2.43 -5.13
N TRP A 52 -0.94 2.43 -4.27
CA TRP A 52 -1.05 3.41 -3.19
C TRP A 52 0.00 3.18 -2.10
N ALA A 53 0.20 1.95 -1.65
CA ALA A 53 1.20 1.62 -0.65
C ALA A 53 2.64 1.98 -1.08
N LEU A 54 2.96 1.83 -2.37
CA LEU A 54 4.23 2.30 -2.96
C LEU A 54 4.37 3.82 -2.84
N THR A 55 3.31 4.57 -3.11
CA THR A 55 3.35 6.04 -2.96
C THR A 55 3.50 6.46 -1.50
N ASP A 56 2.84 5.76 -0.58
CA ASP A 56 2.99 5.99 0.87
C ASP A 56 4.41 5.69 1.34
N GLY A 57 4.98 4.53 1.00
CA GLY A 57 6.34 4.16 1.38
C GLY A 57 7.39 5.11 0.82
N ARG A 58 7.21 5.61 -0.42
CA ARG A 58 8.07 6.65 -0.99
C ARG A 58 7.93 7.98 -0.27
N SER A 59 6.70 8.39 0.05
CA SER A 59 6.46 9.66 0.74
C SER A 59 7.05 9.64 2.15
N ASP A 60 6.94 8.51 2.84
CA ASP A 60 7.50 8.32 4.18
C ASP A 60 9.04 8.37 4.16
N ALA A 61 9.69 7.60 3.27
CA ALA A 61 11.15 7.62 3.13
C ALA A 61 11.72 9.01 2.80
N ARG A 62 11.01 9.82 2.00
CA ARG A 62 11.43 11.19 1.68
C ARG A 62 11.26 12.19 2.83
N ARG A 63 10.28 11.97 3.71
CA ARG A 63 10.01 12.86 4.85
C ARG A 63 10.93 12.56 6.02
N ASN A 64 11.28 11.28 6.20
CA ASN A 64 12.08 10.79 7.30
C ASN A 64 13.27 9.99 6.73
N PRO A 65 14.37 10.68 6.36
CA PRO A 65 15.58 10.04 5.83
C PRO A 65 16.21 9.06 6.82
N ASP A 66 16.07 9.34 8.12
CA ASP A 66 16.48 8.46 9.20
C ASP A 66 15.51 7.26 9.32
N PRO A 67 15.97 6.01 9.09
CA PRO A 67 15.14 4.81 9.16
C PRO A 67 14.42 4.63 10.49
N ASP A 68 15.04 5.04 11.60
CA ASP A 68 14.53 4.81 12.95
C ASP A 68 13.38 5.78 13.30
N ARG A 69 13.19 6.84 12.51
CA ARG A 69 12.15 7.86 12.71
C ARG A 69 10.97 7.71 11.74
N ARG A 70 10.90 6.63 10.96
CA ARG A 70 9.83 6.41 9.98
C ARG A 70 8.50 6.13 10.65
N ASP A 71 7.41 6.51 9.97
CA ASP A 71 6.06 6.26 10.50
C ASP A 71 5.74 4.75 10.48
N ASP A 72 4.94 4.31 11.45
CA ASP A 72 4.43 2.93 11.51
C ASP A 72 3.27 2.74 10.51
N LEU A 73 3.65 2.68 9.23
CA LEU A 73 2.74 2.41 8.14
C LEU A 73 2.12 1.01 8.24
N ALA A 74 2.77 0.06 8.92
CA ALA A 74 2.24 -1.28 9.08
C ALA A 74 0.96 -1.25 9.93
N MET A 75 0.99 -0.55 11.06
CA MET A 75 -0.20 -0.34 11.88
C MET A 75 -1.34 0.30 11.07
N TRP A 76 -1.06 1.36 10.31
CA TRP A 76 -2.09 2.07 9.55
C TRP A 76 -2.72 1.21 8.46
N TRP A 77 -1.93 0.43 7.74
CA TRP A 77 -2.42 -0.48 6.70
C TRP A 77 -3.17 -1.68 7.28
N LEU A 78 -2.77 -2.16 8.45
CA LEU A 78 -3.49 -3.23 9.17
C LEU A 78 -4.88 -2.76 9.59
N VAL A 79 -4.97 -1.61 10.27
CA VAL A 79 -6.24 -1.04 10.71
C VAL A 79 -7.14 -0.70 9.52
N ALA A 80 -6.58 -0.15 8.44
CA ALA A 80 -7.32 0.11 7.20
C ALA A 80 -7.86 -1.16 6.57
N GLY A 81 -7.08 -2.26 6.52
CA GLY A 81 -7.52 -3.54 5.98
C GLY A 81 -8.64 -4.17 6.81
N ILE A 82 -8.52 -4.15 8.14
CA ILE A 82 -9.57 -4.65 9.06
C ILE A 82 -10.86 -3.84 8.87
N PHE A 83 -10.76 -2.50 8.87
CA PHE A 83 -11.89 -1.62 8.67
C PHE A 83 -12.55 -1.88 7.31
N ALA A 84 -11.76 -2.00 6.23
CA ALA A 84 -12.26 -2.32 4.91
C ALA A 84 -12.99 -3.67 4.86
N GLY A 85 -12.43 -4.71 5.49
CA GLY A 85 -13.04 -6.03 5.56
C GLY A 85 -14.39 -6.02 6.27
N VAL A 86 -14.45 -5.44 7.47
CA VAL A 86 -15.69 -5.40 8.27
C VAL A 86 -16.77 -4.55 7.60
N VAL A 87 -16.42 -3.33 7.15
CA VAL A 87 -17.40 -2.41 6.55
C VAL A 87 -17.90 -2.94 5.21
N SER A 88 -17.01 -3.46 4.35
CA SER A 88 -17.45 -4.02 3.06
C SER A 88 -18.31 -5.28 3.24
N GLY A 89 -17.94 -6.18 4.16
CA GLY A 89 -18.74 -7.36 4.49
C GLY A 89 -20.13 -7.00 4.99
N LEU A 90 -20.22 -6.02 5.91
CA LEU A 90 -21.50 -5.53 6.42
C LEU A 90 -22.37 -4.90 5.32
N VAL A 91 -21.76 -4.09 4.44
CA VAL A 91 -22.48 -3.45 3.32
C VAL A 91 -22.96 -4.48 2.31
N VAL A 92 -22.13 -5.45 1.92
CA VAL A 92 -22.51 -6.51 0.96
C VAL A 92 -23.63 -7.38 1.55
N TRP A 93 -23.54 -7.73 2.83
CA TRP A 93 -24.61 -8.43 3.52
C TRP A 93 -25.92 -7.62 3.51
N LEU A 94 -25.87 -6.32 3.81
CA LEU A 94 -27.05 -5.46 3.76
C LEU A 94 -27.65 -5.38 2.36
N ILE A 95 -26.83 -5.33 1.32
CA ILE A 95 -27.29 -5.32 -0.08
C ILE A 95 -27.95 -6.65 -0.44
N SER A 96 -27.42 -7.78 0.05
CA SER A 96 -27.97 -9.11 -0.25
C SER A 96 -29.39 -9.32 0.27
N LEU A 97 -29.81 -8.58 1.31
CA LEU A 97 -31.19 -8.63 1.83
C LEU A 97 -32.23 -8.11 0.82
N PHE A 98 -31.81 -7.32 -0.16
CA PHE A 98 -32.70 -6.72 -1.16
C PHE A 98 -32.42 -7.23 -2.59
N ASN A 99 -31.39 -8.06 -2.78
CA ASN A 99 -30.96 -8.54 -4.09
C ASN A 99 -30.39 -9.97 -4.02
N ASP A 100 -31.19 -10.94 -4.47
CA ASP A 100 -30.82 -12.35 -4.54
C ASP A 100 -29.67 -12.63 -5.55
N GLY A 101 -29.37 -11.69 -6.45
CA GLY A 101 -28.28 -11.81 -7.42
C GLY A 101 -26.89 -11.56 -6.82
N ILE A 102 -26.79 -11.17 -5.55
CA ILE A 102 -25.52 -10.90 -4.86
C ILE A 102 -25.25 -11.99 -3.82
N TYR A 103 -24.19 -12.75 -4.05
CA TYR A 103 -23.76 -13.78 -3.10
C TYR A 103 -23.12 -13.13 -1.86
N ALA A 104 -23.82 -13.23 -0.74
CA ALA A 104 -23.30 -12.95 0.60
C ALA A 104 -23.43 -14.21 1.47
N ALA A 105 -22.39 -14.47 2.26
CA ALA A 105 -22.47 -15.49 3.29
C ALA A 105 -23.35 -15.02 4.46
N SER A 106 -23.47 -15.86 5.50
CA SER A 106 -24.10 -15.42 6.75
C SER A 106 -23.37 -14.20 7.33
N ILE A 107 -24.09 -13.34 8.07
CA ILE A 107 -23.51 -12.12 8.66
C ILE A 107 -22.26 -12.42 9.51
N LEU A 108 -22.27 -13.54 10.24
CA LEU A 108 -21.11 -13.97 11.02
C LEU A 108 -19.91 -14.30 10.15
N ALA A 109 -20.11 -14.98 9.02
CA ALA A 109 -19.03 -15.31 8.09
C ALA A 109 -18.48 -14.05 7.39
N GLU A 110 -19.35 -13.12 7.01
CA GLU A 110 -18.93 -11.86 6.38
C GLU A 110 -18.11 -10.98 7.34
N LEU A 111 -18.49 -10.90 8.61
CA LEU A 111 -17.78 -10.09 9.61
C LEU A 111 -16.52 -10.76 10.19
N THR A 112 -16.28 -12.05 9.92
CA THR A 112 -15.12 -12.78 10.46
C THR A 112 -14.21 -13.30 9.35
N THR A 113 -14.59 -14.39 8.69
CA THR A 113 -13.77 -15.05 7.67
C THR A 113 -13.54 -14.14 6.47
N THR A 114 -14.60 -13.56 5.91
CA THR A 114 -14.46 -12.64 4.77
C THR A 114 -13.69 -11.39 5.19
N ALA A 115 -14.02 -10.80 6.34
CA ALA A 115 -13.34 -9.61 6.83
C ALA A 115 -11.83 -9.86 7.04
N ALA A 116 -11.45 -10.98 7.64
CA ALA A 116 -10.06 -11.37 7.83
C ALA A 116 -9.35 -11.60 6.49
N PHE A 117 -10.01 -12.25 5.54
CA PHE A 117 -9.47 -12.45 4.19
C PHE A 117 -9.22 -11.11 3.47
N ILE A 118 -10.18 -10.19 3.50
CA ILE A 118 -10.02 -8.85 2.92
C ILE A 118 -8.91 -8.08 3.64
N ALA A 119 -8.82 -8.17 4.97
CA ALA A 119 -7.78 -7.53 5.74
C ALA A 119 -6.38 -8.03 5.30
N LEU A 120 -6.21 -9.33 5.08
CA LEU A 120 -4.98 -9.91 4.55
C LEU A 120 -4.70 -9.47 3.11
N LEU A 121 -5.73 -9.46 2.25
CA LEU A 121 -5.62 -9.00 0.86
C LEU A 121 -5.25 -7.51 0.74
N VAL A 122 -5.54 -6.70 1.74
CA VAL A 122 -5.08 -5.31 1.80
C VAL A 122 -3.68 -5.25 2.43
N PHE A 123 -3.51 -5.85 3.60
CA PHE A 123 -2.30 -5.69 4.41
C PHE A 123 -1.05 -6.26 3.74
N ALA A 124 -1.07 -7.50 3.28
CA ALA A 124 0.12 -8.17 2.74
C ALA A 124 0.69 -7.46 1.49
N PRO A 125 -0.09 -7.18 0.43
CA PRO A 125 0.42 -6.45 -0.72
C PRO A 125 0.75 -4.99 -0.39
N ALA A 126 0.06 -4.36 0.56
CA ALA A 126 0.43 -3.03 1.01
C ALA A 126 1.82 -3.04 1.66
N MET A 127 2.13 -4.01 2.52
CA MET A 127 3.47 -4.11 3.13
C MET A 127 4.56 -4.31 2.09
N PHE A 128 4.30 -5.13 1.07
CA PHE A 128 5.20 -5.26 -0.07
C PHE A 128 5.39 -3.93 -0.81
N GLY A 129 4.30 -3.22 -1.10
CA GLY A 129 4.33 -1.90 -1.73
C GLY A 129 5.10 -0.85 -0.92
N VAL A 130 4.84 -0.75 0.38
CA VAL A 130 5.55 0.18 1.28
C VAL A 130 7.05 -0.14 1.29
N PHE A 131 7.41 -1.42 1.45
CA PHE A 131 8.81 -1.85 1.47
C PHE A 131 9.54 -1.49 0.16
N VAL A 132 8.96 -1.84 -0.99
CA VAL A 132 9.52 -1.49 -2.30
C VAL A 132 9.59 0.03 -2.47
N GLY A 133 8.59 0.76 -1.98
CA GLY A 133 8.55 2.22 -2.02
C GLY A 133 9.72 2.86 -1.27
N ARG A 134 9.98 2.41 -0.04
CA ARG A 134 11.11 2.84 0.79
C ARG A 134 12.45 2.50 0.13
N LEU A 135 12.61 1.24 -0.32
CA LEU A 135 13.83 0.76 -0.97
C LEU A 135 14.21 1.59 -2.21
N LEU A 136 13.23 1.99 -3.02
CA LEU A 136 13.47 2.80 -4.22
C LEU A 136 13.95 4.23 -3.92
N VAL A 137 13.63 4.78 -2.74
CA VAL A 137 14.11 6.10 -2.30
C VAL A 137 15.52 5.96 -1.73
N ASP A 138 15.72 5.00 -0.81
CA ASP A 138 17.00 4.77 -0.15
C ASP A 138 18.13 4.47 -1.17
N ARG A 139 17.81 3.71 -2.23
CA ARG A 139 18.77 3.45 -3.32
C ARG A 139 19.15 4.70 -4.09
N LYS A 140 18.21 5.63 -4.30
CA LYS A 140 18.48 6.89 -5.01
C LYS A 140 19.34 7.82 -4.19
N GLU A 141 19.09 7.92 -2.88
CA GLU A 141 19.88 8.75 -1.98
C GLU A 141 21.33 8.25 -1.89
N LYS A 142 21.54 6.94 -1.76
CA LYS A 142 22.89 6.34 -1.81
C LYS A 142 23.61 6.60 -3.13
N ALA A 143 22.91 6.49 -4.26
CA ALA A 143 23.49 6.80 -5.57
C ALA A 143 23.88 8.29 -5.68
N HIS A 144 23.03 9.20 -5.20
CA HIS A 144 23.34 10.63 -5.18
C HIS A 144 24.51 10.97 -4.24
N ALA A 145 24.63 10.29 -3.10
CA ALA A 145 25.76 10.46 -2.19
C ALA A 145 27.08 10.02 -2.85
N ALA A 146 27.10 8.85 -3.50
CA ALA A 146 28.27 8.35 -4.20
C ALA A 146 28.71 9.27 -5.36
N LEU A 147 27.76 9.87 -6.09
CA LEU A 147 28.06 10.84 -7.14
C LEU A 147 28.61 12.16 -6.58
N ARG A 148 28.13 12.62 -5.42
CA ARG A 148 28.66 13.82 -4.75
C ARG A 148 30.05 13.61 -4.18
N GLU A 149 30.38 12.40 -3.74
CA GLU A 149 31.72 12.05 -3.28
C GLU A 149 32.71 11.99 -4.44
N SER A 150 32.28 11.54 -5.63
CA SER A 150 33.12 11.55 -6.84
C SER A 150 33.32 12.93 -7.48
N ASP A 151 32.44 13.90 -7.19
CA ASP A 151 32.41 15.24 -7.81
C ASP A 151 32.71 16.37 -6.79
N GLY A 152 32.91 16.03 -5.53
CA GLY A 152 33.36 16.97 -4.50
C GLY A 152 34.81 17.36 -4.77
N PRO A 153 35.20 18.65 -4.61
CA PRO A 153 36.59 19.02 -4.71
C PRO A 153 37.31 18.16 -3.67
N GLU A 154 38.29 17.35 -4.12
CA GLU A 154 39.28 16.80 -3.23
C GLU A 154 39.63 17.94 -2.30
N THR A 155 39.33 17.77 -1.01
CA THR A 155 39.76 18.71 0.00
C THR A 155 41.23 18.45 0.03
N ASP A 156 41.91 19.12 -0.89
CA ASP A 156 43.19 18.70 -1.39
C ASP A 156 44.12 19.05 -0.24
N VAL A 157 44.47 18.01 0.52
CA VAL A 157 45.30 18.14 1.72
C VAL A 157 46.63 18.80 1.32
N PHE A 158 47.01 18.71 0.05
CA PHE A 158 48.14 19.40 -0.56
C PHE A 158 47.92 20.91 -0.77
N GLN A 159 46.69 21.38 -0.98
CA GLN A 159 46.36 22.80 -1.05
C GLN A 159 46.39 23.45 0.34
N ALA A 160 45.92 22.74 1.38
CA ALA A 160 46.04 23.18 2.77
C ALA A 160 47.52 23.25 3.25
N VAL A 161 48.38 22.32 2.79
CA VAL A 161 49.82 22.34 3.10
C VAL A 161 50.57 23.41 2.29
N GLN A 162 50.18 23.68 1.03
CA GLN A 162 50.80 24.76 0.22
C GLN A 162 50.49 26.16 0.76
N GLU A 163 49.28 26.40 1.30
CA GLU A 163 48.98 27.66 1.98
C GLU A 163 49.79 27.84 3.27
N GLU A 164 50.13 26.75 3.97
CA GLU A 164 50.95 26.78 5.19
C GLU A 164 52.45 27.02 4.89
N GLU A 165 52.97 26.50 3.77
CA GLU A 165 54.34 26.79 3.30
C GLU A 165 54.49 28.21 2.72
N ALA A 166 53.44 28.77 2.10
CA ALA A 166 53.46 30.12 1.55
C ALA A 166 53.43 31.24 2.60
N VAL A 167 53.15 30.91 3.87
CA VAL A 167 53.08 31.84 5.01
C VAL A 167 54.39 31.87 5.82
N LYS A 168 55.40 31.06 5.44
CA LYS A 168 56.76 31.10 6.02
C LYS A 168 57.74 31.95 5.20
#